data_AF-V4A401-F1
#
_entry.id   AF-V4A401-F1
#
_cell.length_a   1.000
_cell.length_b   1.000
_cell.length_c   1.000
_cell.angle_alpha   90.00
_cell.angle_beta   90.00
_cell.angle_gamma   90.00
#
_symmetry.space_group_name_H-M   'P 1'
#
loop_
_entity.id
_entity.type
_entity.pdbx_description
1 polymer ?
#
loop_
_entity_poly.entity_id
_entity_poly.type
_entity_poly.pdbx_seq_one_letter_code
_entity_poly.pdbx_strand_id
1 'polypeptide(L)'
;VALVNYGNDASVDFHLNTHNSLSAIQSALAKINPKTVKNNKANTGKALELVQSEVFSSARGDRADAPNGIILITDMKTNVDQQKFLQMAQMLKGFGVELFTVGVDNADANELR
;
A
#
# COMPACT_ATOMS: atom_id res chain seq x y z
N VAL A 1 -11.80 -2.48 3.69
CA VAL A 1 -10.33 -2.22 3.71
C VAL A 1 -9.68 -3.05 2.61
N ALA A 2 -8.58 -2.58 2.04
CA ALA A 2 -7.81 -3.30 1.03
C ALA A 2 -6.42 -3.63 1.58
N LEU A 3 -5.73 -4.57 0.95
CA LEU A 3 -4.35 -4.90 1.28
C LEU A 3 -3.52 -5.11 0.01
N VAL A 4 -2.37 -4.45 -0.01
CA VAL A 4 -1.37 -4.56 -1.07
C VAL A 4 -0.07 -5.03 -0.43
N ASN A 5 0.45 -6.15 -0.92
CA ASN A 5 1.77 -6.64 -0.58
C ASN A 5 2.78 -6.20 -1.63
N TYR A 6 3.98 -5.77 -1.20
CA TYR A 6 5.00 -5.31 -2.13
C TYR A 6 6.43 -5.63 -1.69
N GLY A 7 7.31 -5.74 -2.68
CA GLY A 7 8.75 -5.94 -2.55
C GLY A 7 9.41 -5.61 -3.89
N ASN A 8 9.93 -6.63 -4.60
CA ASN A 8 10.39 -6.45 -5.99
C ASN A 8 9.23 -6.04 -6.93
N ASP A 9 8.04 -6.59 -6.67
CA ASP A 9 6.79 -6.29 -7.36
C ASP A 9 5.70 -5.97 -6.31
N ALA A 10 4.54 -5.48 -6.75
CA ALA A 10 3.37 -5.22 -5.93
C ALA A 10 2.17 -6.04 -6.42
N SER A 11 1.36 -6.53 -5.48
CA SER A 11 0.15 -7.29 -5.76
C SER A 11 -0.95 -6.94 -4.76
N VAL A 12 -2.20 -6.91 -5.23
CA VAL A 12 -3.36 -6.73 -4.35
C VAL A 12 -3.81 -8.08 -3.82
N ASP A 13 -3.82 -8.27 -2.49
CA ASP A 13 -4.35 -9.49 -1.86
C ASP A 13 -5.86 -9.46 -1.77
N PHE A 14 -6.43 -8.29 -1.45
CA PHE A 14 -7.87 -8.05 -1.47
C PHE A 14 -8.21 -6.56 -1.60
N HIS A 15 -9.39 -6.28 -2.17
CA HIS A 15 -9.90 -4.94 -2.44
C HIS A 15 -10.80 -4.40 -1.33
N LEU A 16 -11.16 -3.12 -1.43
CA LEU A 16 -11.96 -2.42 -0.42
C LEU A 16 -13.31 -3.10 -0.18
N ASN A 17 -13.90 -3.68 -1.23
CA ASN A 17 -15.18 -4.40 -1.20
C ASN A 17 -15.09 -5.92 -0.98
N THR A 18 -13.90 -6.49 -0.75
CA THR A 18 -13.74 -7.94 -0.64
C THR A 18 -14.24 -8.50 0.70
N HIS A 19 -14.03 -7.76 1.81
CA HIS A 19 -14.38 -8.22 3.15
C HIS A 19 -15.23 -7.19 3.90
N ASN A 20 -16.37 -7.64 4.43
CA ASN A 20 -17.36 -6.80 5.09
C ASN A 20 -17.46 -7.02 6.61
N SER A 21 -16.54 -7.80 7.20
CA SER A 21 -16.49 -8.04 8.65
C SER A 21 -15.07 -8.15 9.15
N LEU A 22 -14.87 -7.80 10.44
CA LEU A 22 -13.57 -7.90 11.10
C LEU A 22 -13.03 -9.33 11.09
N SER A 23 -13.88 -10.34 11.35
CA SER A 23 -13.49 -11.75 11.35
C SER A 23 -13.01 -12.23 9.98
N ALA A 24 -13.67 -11.78 8.90
CA ALA A 24 -13.22 -12.10 7.54
C ALA A 24 -11.85 -11.48 7.23
N ILE A 25 -11.63 -10.24 7.64
CA ILE A 25 -10.33 -9.56 7.49
C ILE A 25 -9.25 -10.30 8.27
N GLN A 26 -9.47 -10.62 9.54
CA GLN A 26 -8.52 -11.36 10.38
C GLN A 26 -8.17 -12.72 9.77
N SER A 27 -9.18 -13.43 9.26
CA SER A 27 -8.99 -14.73 8.60
C SER A 27 -8.22 -14.61 7.29
N ALA A 28 -8.39 -13.52 6.54
CA ALA A 28 -7.64 -13.25 5.33
C ALA A 28 -6.18 -12.94 5.66
N LEU A 29 -5.94 -12.06 6.63
CA LEU A 29 -4.60 -11.70 7.11
C LEU A 29 -3.81 -12.92 7.62
N ALA A 30 -4.46 -13.82 8.35
CA ALA A 30 -3.82 -15.04 8.86
C ALA A 30 -3.35 -16.02 7.77
N LYS A 31 -3.84 -15.89 6.54
CA LYS A 31 -3.47 -16.73 5.39
C LYS A 31 -2.33 -16.15 4.55
N ILE A 32 -1.96 -14.89 4.82
CA ILE A 32 -0.90 -14.22 4.07
C ILE A 32 0.43 -14.84 4.46
N ASN A 33 1.22 -15.22 3.46
CA ASN A 33 2.56 -15.71 3.65
C ASN A 33 3.56 -14.63 3.20
N PRO A 34 4.20 -13.90 4.13
CA PRO A 34 5.12 -12.81 3.79
C PRO A 34 6.30 -13.24 2.92
N LYS A 35 6.64 -14.54 2.91
CA LYS A 35 7.78 -15.08 2.14
C LYS A 35 7.53 -15.20 0.63
N THR A 36 6.28 -15.03 0.17
CA THR A 36 5.96 -15.11 -1.27
C THR A 36 6.36 -13.85 -2.02
N VAL A 37 6.52 -12.73 -1.32
CA VAL A 37 7.02 -11.48 -1.87
C VAL A 37 8.54 -11.55 -1.89
N LYS A 38 9.15 -11.49 -3.09
CA LYS A 38 10.60 -11.36 -3.20
C LYS A 38 11.01 -10.04 -2.54
N ASN A 39 11.80 -10.15 -1.48
CA ASN A 39 11.96 -9.17 -0.41
C ASN A 39 13.39 -8.61 -0.34
N ASN A 40 14.15 -8.64 -1.44
CA ASN A 40 15.44 -7.96 -1.50
C ASN A 40 15.35 -6.54 -2.08
N LYS A 41 14.17 -6.10 -2.51
CA LYS A 41 13.89 -4.73 -2.92
C LYS A 41 12.57 -4.24 -2.33
N ALA A 42 12.48 -2.94 -2.13
CA ALA A 42 11.25 -2.23 -1.80
C ALA A 42 10.93 -1.26 -2.94
N ASN A 43 10.04 -1.69 -3.84
CA ASN A 43 9.51 -0.87 -4.93
C ASN A 43 8.22 -0.16 -4.51
N THR A 44 8.35 0.76 -3.56
CA THR A 44 7.24 1.52 -3.00
C THR A 44 6.51 2.34 -4.06
N GLY A 45 7.24 2.89 -5.05
CA GLY A 45 6.64 3.62 -6.16
C GLY A 45 5.66 2.78 -6.99
N LYS A 46 6.00 1.52 -7.27
CA LYS A 46 5.08 0.59 -7.94
C LYS A 46 3.89 0.20 -7.06
N ALA A 47 4.10 0.06 -5.75
CA ALA A 47 3.01 -0.21 -4.82
C ALA A 47 1.97 0.93 -4.80
N LEU A 48 2.44 2.19 -4.74
CA LEU A 48 1.55 3.36 -4.76
C LEU A 48 0.82 3.52 -6.09
N GLU A 49 1.47 3.22 -7.22
CA GLU A 49 0.82 3.17 -8.53
C GLU A 49 -0.29 2.11 -8.58
N LEU A 50 -0.04 0.92 -8.01
CA LEU A 50 -1.04 -0.14 -7.93
C LEU A 50 -2.21 0.26 -7.03
N VAL A 51 -1.94 0.92 -5.90
CA VAL A 51 -3.00 1.46 -5.02
C VAL A 51 -3.87 2.47 -5.78
N GLN A 52 -3.24 3.40 -6.51
CA GLN A 52 -3.98 4.40 -7.28
C GLN A 52 -4.88 3.77 -8.36
N SER A 53 -4.38 2.76 -9.08
CA SER A 53 -5.07 2.20 -10.25
C SER A 53 -6.05 1.07 -9.92
N GLU A 54 -5.76 0.27 -8.88
CA GLU A 54 -6.48 -0.97 -8.58
C GLU A 54 -7.20 -0.97 -7.22
N VAL A 55 -6.87 -0.06 -6.31
CA VAL A 55 -7.52 0.03 -4.99
C VAL A 55 -8.52 1.19 -4.94
N PHE A 56 -8.10 2.41 -5.30
CA PHE A 56 -8.97 3.59 -5.33
C PHE A 56 -9.79 3.66 -6.64
N SER A 57 -10.62 2.63 -6.82
CA SER A 57 -11.56 2.51 -7.93
C SER A 57 -12.93 2.14 -7.39
N SER A 58 -13.98 2.81 -7.89
CA SER A 58 -15.36 2.52 -7.47
C SER A 58 -15.76 1.07 -7.74
N ALA A 59 -15.23 0.46 -8.82
CA ALA A 59 -15.44 -0.96 -9.12
C ALA A 59 -14.83 -1.91 -8.06
N ARG A 60 -13.85 -1.42 -7.29
CA ARG A 60 -13.11 -2.16 -6.26
C ARG A 60 -13.49 -1.72 -4.84
N GLY A 61 -14.53 -0.91 -4.70
CA GLY A 61 -15.14 -0.53 -3.42
C GLY A 61 -14.73 0.86 -2.90
N ASP A 62 -14.03 1.66 -3.69
CA ASP A 62 -13.78 3.06 -3.35
C ASP A 62 -15.08 3.88 -3.38
N ARG A 63 -15.19 4.86 -2.49
CA ARG A 63 -16.40 5.67 -2.31
C ARG A 63 -16.07 7.15 -2.25
N ALA A 64 -16.72 7.93 -3.10
CA ALA A 64 -16.53 9.37 -3.17
C ALA A 64 -16.97 10.13 -1.89
N ASP A 65 -17.81 9.50 -1.06
CA ASP A 65 -18.30 10.05 0.21
C ASP A 65 -17.43 9.66 1.41
N ALA A 66 -16.31 8.96 1.20
CA ALA A 66 -15.42 8.49 2.24
C ALA A 66 -13.99 9.03 2.04
N PRO A 67 -13.27 9.38 3.12
CA PRO A 67 -11.86 9.72 3.02
C PRO A 67 -11.03 8.49 2.64
N ASN A 68 -10.05 8.70 1.78
CA ASN A 68 -9.08 7.67 1.40
C ASN A 68 -7.80 7.81 2.20
N GLY A 69 -7.34 6.70 2.77
CA GLY A 69 -6.14 6.65 3.59
C GLY A 69 -5.28 5.43 3.27
N ILE A 70 -3.97 5.60 3.32
CA ILE A 70 -2.96 4.56 3.15
C ILE A 70 -2.14 4.46 4.42
N ILE A 71 -1.96 3.25 4.93
CA ILE A 71 -0.95 2.94 5.95
C ILE A 71 0.14 2.14 5.25
N LEU A 72 1.25 2.81 4.94
CA LEU A 72 2.44 2.20 4.36
C LEU A 72 3.32 1.63 5.47
N ILE A 73 3.51 0.32 5.48
CA ILE A 73 4.40 -0.37 6.42
C ILE A 73 5.61 -0.87 5.66
N THR A 74 6.82 -0.51 6.10
CA THR A 74 8.06 -0.91 5.41
C THR A 74 9.21 -1.11 6.38
N ASP A 75 10.09 -2.09 6.10
CA ASP A 75 11.28 -2.40 6.89
C ASP A 75 12.59 -1.88 6.26
N MET A 76 12.50 -1.31 5.06
CA MET A 76 13.66 -0.79 4.35
C MET A 76 13.30 0.46 3.56
N LYS A 77 14.33 1.27 3.28
CA LYS A 77 14.23 2.35 2.32
C LYS A 77 13.78 1.84 0.95
N THR A 78 12.95 2.62 0.26
CA THR A 78 12.71 2.47 -1.17
C THR A 78 14.04 2.45 -1.91
N ASN A 79 14.45 1.26 -2.34
CA ASN A 79 15.71 1.04 -3.04
C ASN A 79 15.52 0.82 -4.54
N VAL A 80 14.28 0.99 -5.01
CA VAL A 80 13.91 0.98 -6.42
C VAL A 80 13.13 2.24 -6.72
N ASP A 81 13.63 3.01 -7.68
CA ASP A 81 12.92 4.14 -8.30
C ASP A 81 12.33 5.14 -7.27
N GLN A 82 13.22 5.75 -6.51
CA GLN A 82 12.85 6.75 -5.50
C GLN A 82 12.09 7.95 -6.11
N GLN A 83 12.35 8.29 -7.38
CA GLN A 83 11.63 9.36 -8.07
C GLN A 83 10.16 8.99 -8.30
N LYS A 84 9.89 7.75 -8.73
CA LYS A 84 8.52 7.26 -8.85
C LYS A 84 7.78 7.23 -7.51
N PHE A 85 8.46 6.86 -6.42
CA PHE A 85 7.88 6.96 -5.07
C PHE A 85 7.43 8.40 -4.77
N LEU A 86 8.32 9.38 -4.93
CA LEU A 86 8.00 10.80 -4.66
C LEU A 86 6.87 11.30 -5.55
N GLN A 87 6.88 10.96 -6.84
CA GLN A 87 5.83 11.35 -7.78
C GLN A 87 4.47 10.78 -7.39
N MET A 88 4.40 9.49 -7.07
CA MET A 88 3.14 8.83 -6.69
C MET A 88 2.63 9.34 -5.34
N ALA A 89 3.51 9.53 -4.36
CA ALA A 89 3.13 10.08 -3.05
C ALA A 89 2.56 11.50 -3.18
N GLN A 90 3.19 12.36 -3.99
CA GLN A 90 2.70 13.71 -4.27
C GLN A 90 1.34 13.69 -5.00
N MET A 91 1.20 12.80 -6.00
CA MET A 91 -0.05 12.64 -6.74
C MET A 91 -1.20 12.23 -5.83
N LEU A 92 -1.01 11.19 -5.01
CA LEU A 92 -2.03 10.68 -4.09
C LEU A 92 -2.42 11.76 -3.06
N LYS A 93 -1.45 12.48 -2.53
CA LYS A 93 -1.70 13.63 -1.64
C LYS A 93 -2.50 14.73 -2.35
N GLY A 94 -2.20 15.01 -3.63
CA GLY A 94 -2.96 15.94 -4.46
C GLY A 94 -4.43 15.53 -4.69
N PHE A 95 -4.73 14.22 -4.64
CA PHE A 95 -6.09 13.68 -4.66
C PHE A 95 -6.76 13.61 -3.28
N GLY A 96 -6.14 14.17 -2.23
CA GLY A 96 -6.69 14.16 -0.88
C GLY A 96 -6.55 12.83 -0.16
N VAL A 97 -5.68 11.92 -0.63
CA VAL A 97 -5.37 10.68 0.08
C VAL A 97 -4.40 10.98 1.22
N GLU A 98 -4.77 10.56 2.43
CA GLU A 98 -3.87 10.63 3.59
C GLU A 98 -2.89 9.45 3.57
N LEU A 99 -1.59 9.74 3.55
CA LEU A 99 -0.53 8.73 3.58
C LEU A 99 0.15 8.75 4.95
N PHE A 100 -0.04 7.68 5.71
CA PHE A 100 0.67 7.41 6.95
C PHE A 100 1.74 6.36 6.70
N THR A 101 2.92 6.57 7.27
CA THR A 101 4.06 5.68 7.07
C THR A 101 4.50 5.12 8.41
N VAL A 102 4.80 3.83 8.43
CA VAL A 102 5.28 3.09 9.59
C VAL A 102 6.56 2.37 9.16
N GLY A 103 7.68 2.91 9.59
CA GLY A 103 8.98 2.28 9.44
C GLY A 103 9.22 1.23 10.52
N VAL A 104 9.70 0.06 10.13
CA VAL A 104 10.16 -0.99 11.04
C VAL A 104 11.67 -1.14 10.86
N ASP A 105 12.43 -1.21 11.96
CA ASP A 105 13.90 -1.40 11.92
C ASP A 105 14.66 -0.36 11.06
N ASN A 106 15.23 -0.74 9.91
CA ASN A 106 16.10 0.08 9.05
C ASN A 106 15.36 1.02 8.07
N ALA A 107 14.13 1.40 8.36
CA ALA A 107 13.35 2.31 7.52
C ALA A 107 13.95 3.74 7.49
N ASP A 108 13.95 4.39 6.32
CA ASP A 108 14.50 5.75 6.16
C ASP A 108 13.48 6.81 6.61
N ALA A 109 13.78 7.52 7.69
CA ALA A 109 12.93 8.56 8.25
C ALA A 109 12.60 9.72 7.29
N ASN A 110 13.35 9.92 6.20
CA ASN A 110 13.02 10.91 5.18
C ASN A 110 11.90 10.45 4.24
N GLU A 111 11.72 9.14 4.07
CA GLU A 111 10.60 8.57 3.31
C GLU A 111 9.33 8.43 4.16
N LEU A 112 9.47 8.63 5.49
CA LEU A 112 8.37 8.56 6.45
C LEU A 112 7.73 9.94 6.75
N ARG A 113 8.22 11.02 6.16
CA ARG A 113 7.80 12.41 6.44
C ARG A 113 7.01 13.05 5.30
#